data_AF-A0A537DUF9-F1
#
_entry.id   AF-A0A537DUF9-F1
#
_cell.length_a   1.000
_cell.length_b   1.000
_cell.length_c   1.000
_cell.angle_alpha   90.00
_cell.angle_beta   90.00
_cell.angle_gamma   90.00
#
_symmetry.space_group_name_H-M   'P 1'
#
loop_
_entity.id
_entity.type
_entity.pdbx_description
1 polymer ?
#
loop_
_entity_poly.entity_id
_entity_poly.type
_entity_poly.pdbx_seq_one_letter_code
_entity_poly.pdbx_strand_id
1 'polypeptide(L)'
;MPLGTATKPDRLRNVLQALDIDEAKGIITAYNERFLFIPVALIHSIEDRLTESFGPITATSFQYSIGKQGGAQYMSMAKKIRPGY
;
A
#
# COMPACT_ATOMS: atom_id res chain seq x y z
N MET A 1 0.89 31.42 16.90
CA MET A 1 1.65 31.16 15.65
C MET A 1 0.70 30.46 14.68
N PRO A 2 0.49 30.93 13.43
CA PRO A 2 -0.49 30.33 12.55
C PRO A 2 0.03 29.01 11.97
N LEU A 3 -0.83 28.00 11.94
CA LEU A 3 -0.58 26.66 11.40
C LEU A 3 -0.27 26.75 9.90
N GLY A 4 0.94 26.36 9.50
CA GLY A 4 1.32 26.22 8.10
C GLY A 4 0.53 25.10 7.44
N THR A 5 -0.21 25.44 6.38
CA THR A 5 -0.89 24.50 5.50
C THR A 5 0.15 23.76 4.66
N ALA A 6 0.57 22.57 5.12
CA ALA A 6 1.48 21.72 4.38
C ALA A 6 0.97 21.50 2.95
N THR A 7 1.76 21.94 1.97
CA THR A 7 1.39 21.92 0.55
C THR A 7 1.49 20.48 0.00
N LYS A 8 0.74 20.14 -1.05
CA LYS A 8 0.76 18.81 -1.71
C LYS A 8 2.17 18.23 -1.96
N PRO A 9 3.21 19.02 -2.32
CA PRO A 9 4.58 18.51 -2.49
C PRO A 9 5.20 17.97 -1.19
N ASP A 10 4.89 18.58 -0.04
CA ASP A 10 5.45 18.19 1.26
C ASP A 10 4.90 16.83 1.71
N ARG A 11 3.64 16.52 1.35
CA ARG A 11 3.04 15.21 1.62
C ARG A 11 3.73 14.08 0.86
N LEU A 12 4.10 14.30 -0.41
CA LEU A 12 4.81 13.31 -1.22
C LEU A 12 6.23 13.05 -0.69
N ARG A 13 6.93 14.11 -0.26
CA ARG A 13 8.26 13.99 0.37
C ARG A 13 8.22 13.17 1.67
N ASN A 14 7.19 13.37 2.51
CA ASN A 14 7.05 12.62 3.77
C ASN A 14 6.68 11.14 3.56
N VAL A 15 6.05 10.78 2.44
CA VAL A 15 5.77 9.37 2.09
C VAL A 15 7.04 8.67 1.61
N LEU A 16 7.85 9.35 0.79
CA LEU A 16 9.12 8.81 0.30
C LEU A 16 10.19 8.72 1.40
N GLN A 17 10.17 9.61 2.39
CA GLN A 17 11.10 9.57 3.54
C GLN A 17 10.94 8.34 4.44
N ALA A 18 9.81 7.63 4.34
CA ALA A 18 9.54 6.46 5.17
C ALA A 18 9.86 5.13 4.49
N LEU A 19 10.29 5.15 3.22
CA LEU A 19 10.64 3.96 2.46
C LEU A 19 12.15 3.66 2.64
N ASP A 20 12.44 2.51 3.23
CA ASP A 20 13.78 1.95 3.39
C ASP A 20 13.93 0.71 2.51
N ILE A 21 15.04 0.60 1.78
CA ILE A 21 15.33 -0.51 0.87
C ILE A 21 16.69 -1.09 1.23
N ASP A 22 16.69 -2.29 1.80
CA ASP A 22 17.89 -3.10 1.99
C ASP A 22 18.07 -3.98 0.74
N GLU A 23 18.83 -3.48 -0.24
CA GLU A 23 19.09 -4.18 -1.51
C GLU A 23 19.83 -5.50 -1.31
N ALA A 24 20.76 -5.57 -0.35
CA ALA A 24 21.54 -6.77 -0.07
C ALA A 24 20.65 -7.91 0.45
N LYS A 25 19.56 -7.58 1.16
CA LYS A 25 18.57 -8.54 1.64
C LYS A 25 17.29 -8.62 0.79
N GLY A 26 17.15 -7.75 -0.21
CA GLY A 26 15.91 -7.63 -1.00
C GLY A 26 14.69 -7.27 -0.15
N ILE A 27 14.87 -6.45 0.90
CA ILE A 27 13.79 -6.06 1.83
C ILE A 27 13.41 -4.62 1.54
N ILE A 28 12.12 -4.38 1.35
CA ILE A 28 11.55 -3.04 1.29
C ILE A 28 10.70 -2.87 2.53
N THR A 29 10.93 -1.81 3.27
CA THR A 29 10.18 -1.48 4.48
C THR A 29 9.62 -0.09 4.33
N ALA A 30 8.34 0.10 4.65
CA ALA A 30 7.78 1.42 4.85
C ALA A 30 6.98 1.44 6.14
N TYR A 31 7.14 2.48 6.95
CA TYR A 31 6.36 2.63 8.19
C TYR A 31 6.47 1.44 9.15
N ASN A 32 7.65 0.82 9.25
CA ASN A 32 7.94 -0.42 10.00
C ASN A 32 7.19 -1.68 9.51
N GLU A 33 6.64 -1.64 8.30
CA GLU A 33 5.99 -2.79 7.65
C GLU A 33 6.74 -3.17 6.38
N ARG A 34 6.79 -4.47 6.08
CA ARG A 34 7.49 -5.00 4.91
C ARG A 34 6.60 -4.95 3.66
N PHE A 35 7.15 -4.48 2.55
CA PHE A 35 6.49 -4.40 1.25
C PHE A 35 7.19 -5.30 0.22
N LEU A 36 6.47 -5.57 -0.86
CA LEU A 36 6.95 -6.33 -2.02
C LEU A 36 6.75 -5.50 -3.27
N PHE A 37 7.70 -5.55 -4.20
CA PHE A 37 7.47 -5.12 -5.57
C PHE A 37 6.75 -6.23 -6.33
N ILE A 38 5.49 -5.98 -6.71
CA ILE A 38 4.68 -6.92 -7.49
C ILE A 38 4.44 -6.30 -8.87
N PRO A 39 4.90 -6.94 -9.96
CA PRO A 39 4.56 -6.48 -11.31
C PRO A 39 3.04 -6.48 -11.54
N VAL A 40 2.50 -5.42 -12.14
CA VAL A 40 1.06 -5.31 -12.41
C VAL A 40 0.56 -6.47 -13.28
N ALA A 41 1.36 -6.93 -14.24
CA ALA A 41 1.03 -8.09 -15.08
C ALA A 41 0.82 -9.39 -14.27
N LEU A 42 1.55 -9.55 -13.16
CA LEU A 42 1.37 -10.69 -12.26
C LEU A 42 0.03 -10.60 -11.51
N ILE A 43 -0.38 -9.38 -11.13
CA ILE A 43 -1.69 -9.14 -10.51
C ILE A 43 -2.79 -9.56 -11.47
N HIS A 44 -2.78 -9.08 -12.73
CA HIS A 44 -3.78 -9.47 -13.73
C HIS A 44 -3.80 -10.97 -14.00
N SER A 45 -2.63 -11.62 -14.07
CA SER A 45 -2.55 -13.07 -14.24
C SER A 45 -3.20 -13.84 -13.08
N ILE A 46 -3.13 -13.31 -11.86
CA ILE A 46 -3.81 -13.87 -10.68
C ILE A 46 -5.33 -13.65 -10.79
N GLU A 47 -5.76 -12.45 -11.21
CA GLU A 47 -7.17 -12.10 -11.39
C GLU A 47 -7.85 -12.99 -12.45
N ASP A 48 -7.16 -13.23 -13.57
CA ASP A 48 -7.62 -14.12 -14.65
C ASP A 48 -7.80 -15.54 -14.12
N ARG A 49 -6.78 -16.10 -13.45
CA ARG A 49 -6.84 -17.46 -12.86
C ARG A 49 -7.93 -17.60 -11.80
N LEU A 50 -8.14 -16.57 -10.98
CA LEU A 50 -9.22 -16.56 -9.98
C LEU A 50 -10.59 -16.57 -10.67
N THR A 51 -10.74 -15.80 -11.74
CA THR A 51 -11.97 -15.74 -12.54
C THR A 51 -12.25 -17.08 -13.22
N GLU A 52 -11.23 -17.71 -13.81
CA GLU A 52 -11.32 -19.03 -14.41
C GLU A 52 -11.69 -20.12 -13.39
N SER A 53 -11.13 -20.05 -12.18
CA SER A 53 -11.31 -21.10 -11.16
C SER A 53 -12.61 -20.98 -10.37
N PHE A 54 -13.07 -19.75 -10.09
CA PHE A 54 -14.15 -19.48 -9.13
C PHE A 54 -15.30 -18.64 -9.70
N GLY A 55 -15.19 -18.23 -10.96
CA GLY A 55 -16.13 -17.32 -11.61
C GLY A 55 -15.88 -15.85 -11.28
N PRO A 56 -16.40 -14.93 -12.12
CA PRO A 56 -16.09 -13.50 -12.05
C PRO A 56 -16.60 -12.81 -10.78
N ILE A 57 -17.74 -13.25 -10.25
CA ILE A 57 -18.34 -12.66 -9.03
C ILE A 57 -17.43 -12.93 -7.82
N THR A 58 -17.01 -14.19 -7.65
CA THR A 58 -16.13 -14.61 -6.56
C THR A 58 -14.77 -13.92 -6.66
N ALA A 59 -14.16 -13.88 -7.85
CA ALA A 59 -12.89 -13.20 -8.09
C ALA A 59 -12.96 -11.69 -7.76
N THR A 60 -14.02 -11.01 -8.19
CA THR A 60 -14.23 -9.58 -7.88
C THR A 60 -14.38 -9.34 -6.38
N SER A 61 -15.15 -10.19 -5.69
CA SER A 61 -15.33 -10.06 -4.23
C SER A 61 -14.01 -10.28 -3.46
N PHE A 62 -13.16 -11.19 -3.92
CA PHE A 62 -11.84 -11.43 -3.35
C PHE A 62 -10.91 -10.23 -3.54
N GLN A 63 -10.86 -9.66 -4.74
CA GLN A 63 -10.10 -8.42 -5.01
C GLN A 63 -10.57 -7.28 -4.11
N TYR A 64 -11.89 -7.10 -3.97
CA TYR A 64 -12.46 -6.08 -3.08
C TYR A 64 -12.06 -6.29 -1.62
N SER A 65 -12.08 -7.52 -1.11
CA SER A 65 -11.72 -7.77 0.29
C SER A 65 -10.25 -7.46 0.56
N ILE A 66 -9.35 -7.87 -0.36
CA ILE A 66 -7.91 -7.58 -0.26
C ILE A 66 -7.66 -6.08 -0.35
N GLY A 67 -8.28 -5.39 -1.31
CA GLY A 67 -8.15 -3.94 -1.47
C GLY A 67 -8.63 -3.18 -0.22
N LYS A 68 -9.76 -3.59 0.36
CA LYS A 68 -10.29 -3.01 1.60
C LYS A 68 -9.34 -3.23 2.78
N GLN A 69 -8.80 -4.44 2.96
CA GLN A 69 -7.86 -4.76 4.02
C GLN A 69 -6.55 -3.96 3.86
N GLY A 70 -5.97 -3.95 2.65
CA GLY A 70 -4.75 -3.21 2.35
C GLY A 70 -4.92 -1.70 2.57
N GLY A 71 -6.04 -1.13 2.13
CA GLY A 71 -6.36 0.28 2.36
C GLY A 71 -6.53 0.62 3.84
N ALA A 72 -7.20 -0.24 4.62
CA ALA A 72 -7.33 -0.07 6.07
C ALA A 72 -5.98 -0.14 6.79
N GLN A 73 -5.11 -1.08 6.40
CA GLN A 73 -3.77 -1.21 6.94
C GLN A 73 -2.93 0.04 6.60
N TYR A 74 -2.98 0.52 5.35
CA TYR A 74 -2.30 1.75 4.94
C TYR A 74 -2.75 2.98 5.73
N MET A 75 -4.06 3.14 5.93
CA MET A 75 -4.58 4.23 6.77
C MET A 75 -4.12 4.11 8.23
N SER A 76 -4.06 2.90 8.78
CA SER A 76 -3.55 2.64 10.13
C SER A 76 -2.07 3.00 10.24
N MET A 77 -1.26 2.59 9.26
CA MET A 77 0.15 2.96 9.16
C MET A 77 0.27 4.48 9.12
N ALA A 78 -0.35 5.16 8.14
CA ALA A 78 -0.25 6.61 7.95
C ALA A 78 -0.66 7.45 9.17
N LYS A 79 -1.60 6.95 10.01
CA LYS A 79 -1.97 7.58 11.28
C LYS A 79 -0.83 7.54 12.31
N LYS A 80 -0.07 6.45 12.39
CA LYS A 80 1.05 6.30 13.35
C LYS A 80 2.22 7.26 13.08
N ILE A 81 2.39 7.75 11.84
CA ILE A 81 3.49 8.67 11.47
C ILE A 81 3.11 10.13 11.63
N ARG A 82 1.81 10.47 11.75
CA ARG A 82 1.42 11.85 12.08
C ARG A 82 1.66 12.09 13.58
N PRO A 83 2.61 12.96 13.97
CA PRO A 83 2.68 13.41 15.35
C PRO A 83 1.55 14.42 15.58
N GLY A 84 0.65 14.16 16.53
CA GLY A 84 -0.28 15.18 17.02
C GLY A 84 -1.78 14.94 16.77
N TYR A 85 -2.29 13.77 17.12
CA TYR A 85 -3.55 13.66 17.86
C TYR A 85 -3.29 12.87 19.14
#